data_AF-A0A7V7BFF6-F1
#
_entry.id   AF-A0A7V7BFF6-F1
#
_cell.length_a   1.000
_cell.length_b   1.000
_cell.length_c   1.000
_cell.angle_alpha   90.00
_cell.angle_beta   90.00
_cell.angle_gamma   90.00
#
_symmetry.space_group_name_H-M   'P 1'
#
loop_
_entity.id
_entity.type
_entity.pdbx_description
1 polymer ?
#
loop_
_entity_poly.entity_id
_entity_poly.type
_entity_poly.pdbx_seq_one_letter_code
_entity_poly.pdbx_strand_id
1 'polypeptide(L)' 'MLLTTTAQVEGRKIKNYLGIVAGETILGANLVRDLFASITDVIGGRSRAYEKKLFQARETALREMAEEAR' A
#
# COMPACT_ATOMS: atom_id res chain seq x y z
N MET A 1 -0.56 7.47 -12.99
CA MET A 1 -1.51 8.39 -12.32
C MET A 1 -0.73 9.16 -11.27
N LEU A 2 -0.97 10.45 -11.09
CA LEU A 2 -0.35 11.19 -9.99
C LEU A 2 -1.07 10.83 -8.70
N LEU A 3 -0.35 10.24 -7.75
CA LEU A 3 -0.85 9.91 -6.42
C LEU A 3 -0.13 10.81 -5.42
N THR A 4 -0.89 11.40 -4.50
CA THR A 4 -0.34 12.23 -3.44
C THR A 4 -1.19 12.09 -2.20
N THR A 5 -0.56 12.22 -1.04
CA THR A 5 -1.24 12.32 0.26
C THR A 5 -1.64 13.77 0.58
N THR A 6 -1.23 14.73 -0.24
CA THR A 6 -1.60 16.15 -0.10
C THR A 6 -3.01 16.40 -0.63
N ALA A 7 -3.71 17.36 -0.03
CA ALA A 7 -5.06 17.75 -0.47
C ALA A 7 -5.08 18.50 -1.82
N GLN A 8 -3.94 19.08 -2.25
CA GLN A 8 -3.80 19.83 -3.49
C GLN A 8 -2.47 19.51 -4.18
N VAL A 9 -2.44 19.77 -5.50
CA VAL A 9 -1.24 19.61 -6.35
C VAL A 9 -0.78 21.00 -6.79
N GLU A 10 0.43 21.38 -6.41
CA GLU A 10 0.99 22.69 -6.75
C GLU A 10 0.98 22.95 -8.28
N GLY A 11 0.61 24.17 -8.66
CA GLY A 11 0.49 24.56 -10.07
C GLY A 11 -0.68 23.93 -10.83
N ARG A 12 -1.56 23.15 -10.17
CA ARG A 12 -2.75 22.55 -10.80
C ARG A 12 -4.03 22.90 -10.04
N LYS A 13 -5.09 23.23 -10.78
CA LYS A 13 -6.45 23.42 -10.23
C LYS A 13 -7.29 22.16 -10.46
N ILE A 14 -7.97 21.68 -9.42
CA ILE A 14 -8.96 20.60 -9.52
C ILE A 14 -10.17 21.15 -10.28
N LYS A 15 -10.55 20.50 -11.39
CA LYS A 15 -11.72 20.89 -12.18
C LYS A 15 -13.01 20.25 -11.67
N ASN A 16 -12.95 18.96 -11.37
CA ASN A 16 -14.09 18.14 -10.94
C ASN A 16 -13.66 17.24 -9.77
N TYR A 17 -14.57 16.97 -8.84
CA TYR A 17 -14.43 15.93 -7.83
C TYR A 17 -15.33 14.75 -8.23
N LEU A 18 -14.76 13.56 -8.39
CA LEU A 18 -15.44 12.40 -8.97
C LEU A 18 -15.91 11.37 -7.93
N GLY A 19 -15.82 11.71 -6.64
CA GLY A 19 -16.09 10.79 -5.54
C GLY A 19 -14.81 10.22 -4.92
N ILE A 20 -15.00 9.40 -3.89
CA ILE A 20 -13.92 8.70 -3.19
C ILE A 20 -13.72 7.34 -3.85
N VAL A 21 -12.46 6.93 -3.98
CA VAL A 21 -12.05 5.61 -4.46
C VAL A 21 -11.20 4.92 -3.40
N ALA A 22 -11.13 3.59 -3.44
CA ALA A 22 -10.34 2.81 -2.51
C ALA A 22 -9.72 1.59 -3.20
N GLY A 23 -8.59 1.13 -2.68
CA GLY A 23 -7.99 -0.13 -3.09
C GLY A 23 -7.59 -0.90 -1.85
N GLU A 24 -7.78 -2.22 -1.89
CA GLU A 24 -7.67 -3.07 -0.70
C GLU A 24 -6.79 -4.27 -1.02
N THR A 25 -5.91 -4.65 -0.11
CA THR A 25 -5.13 -5.87 -0.27
C THR A 25 -4.95 -6.55 1.06
N ILE A 26 -5.38 -7.81 1.13
CA ILE A 26 -5.34 -8.63 2.35
C ILE A 26 -4.18 -9.61 2.25
N LEU A 27 -3.31 -9.61 3.26
CA LEU A 27 -2.25 -10.60 3.39
C LEU A 27 -2.82 -11.92 3.94
N GLY A 28 -2.60 -13.03 3.22
CA GLY A 28 -3.12 -14.33 3.62
C GLY A 28 -2.51 -14.87 4.92
N ALA A 29 -3.29 -15.66 5.68
CA ALA A 29 -2.91 -16.19 6.99
C ALA A 29 -1.62 -17.05 6.98
N ASN A 30 -1.37 -17.79 5.89
CA ASN A 30 -0.15 -18.58 5.74
C ASN A 30 1.09 -17.68 5.68
N LEU A 31 1.00 -16.56 4.97
CA LEU A 31 2.09 -15.61 4.87
C LEU A 31 2.37 -14.94 6.22
N VAL A 32 1.33 -14.58 6.95
CA VAL A 32 1.44 -14.02 8.31
C VAL A 32 2.17 -15.01 9.23
N ARG A 33 1.79 -16.29 9.18
CA ARG A 33 2.45 -17.36 9.94
C ARG A 33 3.93 -17.48 9.58
N ASP A 34 4.26 -17.50 8.30
CA ASP A 34 5.64 -17.62 7.81
C ASP A 34 6.52 -16.44 8.26
N LEU A 35 5.94 -15.23 8.29
CA LEU A 35 6.62 -14.04 8.80
C LEU A 35 6.87 -14.13 10.31
N PHE A 36 5.90 -14.58 11.10
CA PHE A 36 6.08 -14.76 12.55
C PHE A 36 7.06 -15.88 12.88
N ALA A 37 7.09 -16.96 12.09
CA ALA A 37 8.08 -18.02 12.22
C ALA A 37 9.51 -17.56 11.90
N SER A 38 9.68 -16.51 11.08
CA SER A 38 11.00 -16.00 10.68
C SER A 38 11.50 -14.82 11.52
N ILE A 39 10.71 -14.31 12.49
CA ILE A 39 11.02 -13.11 13.28
C ILE A 39 11.67 -13.45 14.64
N THR A 40 11.84 -14.75 14.96
CA THR A 40 12.40 -15.20 16.25
C THR A 40 13.79 -14.66 16.59
N ASP A 41 14.60 -14.22 15.60
CA ASP A 41 15.98 -13.75 15.84
C ASP A 41 16.22 -12.26 15.56
N VAL A 42 15.21 -11.49 15.15
CA VAL A 42 15.42 -10.11 14.65
C VAL A 42 14.89 -9.07 15.62
N ILE A 43 15.67 -8.81 16.67
CA ILE A 43 15.49 -7.67 17.57
C ILE A 43 15.85 -6.39 16.78
N GLY A 44 14.86 -5.56 16.47
CA GLY A 44 15.04 -4.12 16.19
C GLY A 44 15.42 -3.68 14.77
N GLY A 45 15.61 -4.58 13.79
CA GLY A 45 16.04 -4.21 12.44
C GLY A 45 15.13 -4.78 11.34
N ARG A 46 14.39 -3.91 10.63
CA ARG A 46 13.77 -4.12 9.31
C ARG A 46 13.81 -5.57 8.80
N SER A 47 12.79 -6.39 9.12
CA SER A 47 12.70 -7.74 8.56
C SER A 47 12.46 -7.65 7.06
N ARG A 48 13.49 -7.94 6.26
CA ARG A 48 13.45 -7.81 4.78
C ARG A 48 12.29 -8.59 4.16
N ALA A 49 11.95 -9.76 4.72
CA ALA A 49 10.85 -10.58 4.24
C ALA A 49 9.47 -9.94 4.56
N TYR A 50 9.29 -9.46 5.79
CA TYR A 50 8.07 -8.77 6.21
C TYR A 50 7.84 -7.48 5.43
N GLU A 51 8.87 -6.65 5.32
CA GLU A 51 8.81 -5.38 4.60
C GLU A 51 8.49 -5.58 3.11
N LYS A 52 9.11 -6.59 2.47
CA LYS A 52 8.84 -6.90 1.07
C LYS A 52 7.37 -7.24 0.84
N LYS A 53 6.75 -7.96 1.78
CA LYS A 53 5.35 -8.40 1.65
C LYS A 53 4.36 -7.28 1.93
N LEU A 54 4.61 -6.46 2.95
CA LEU A 54 3.83 -5.24 3.16
C LEU A 54 3.95 -4.28 1.99
N PHE A 55 5.16 -4.12 1.44
CA PHE A 55 5.39 -3.30 0.25
C PHE A 55 4.55 -3.81 -0.92
N GLN A 56 4.58 -5.11 -1.20
CA GLN A 56 3.77 -5.73 -2.26
C GLN A 56 2.27 -5.51 -2.06
N ALA A 57 1.77 -5.65 -0.82
CA ALA A 57 0.35 -5.39 -0.54
C ALA A 57 -0.01 -3.93 -0.77
N ARG A 58 0.82 -2.99 -0.30
CA ARG A 58 0.59 -1.56 -0.50
C ARG A 58 0.60 -1.18 -1.98
N GLU A 59 1.56 -1.67 -2.76
CA GLU A 59 1.62 -1.42 -4.21
C GLU A 59 0.37 -1.96 -4.92
N THR A 60 -0.12 -3.12 -4.51
CA THR A 60 -1.34 -3.72 -5.08
C THR A 60 -2.56 -2.84 -4.77
N ALA A 61 -2.74 -2.46 -3.51
CA ALA A 61 -3.84 -1.58 -3.10
C ALA A 61 -3.79 -0.21 -3.80
N LEU A 62 -2.61 0.41 -3.90
CA LEU A 62 -2.45 1.69 -4.61
C LEU A 62 -2.74 1.56 -6.11
N ARG A 63 -2.38 0.43 -6.72
CA ARG A 63 -2.70 0.16 -8.13
C ARG A 63 -4.19 -0.01 -8.33
N GLU A 64 -4.88 -0.79 -7.49
CA GLU A 64 -6.33 -0.98 -7.59
C GLU A 64 -7.09 0.34 -7.41
N MET A 65 -6.73 1.14 -6.39
CA MET A 65 -7.27 2.47 -6.18
C MET A 65 -7.07 3.39 -7.40
N ALA A 66 -5.87 3.31 -8.01
CA ALA A 66 -5.57 4.08 -9.22
C ALA A 66 -6.29 3.54 -10.47
N GLU A 67 -6.65 2.27 -10.52
CA GLU A 67 -7.43 1.70 -11.61
C GLU A 67 -8.90 2.12 -11.52
N GLU A 68 -9.48 2.14 -10.32
CA GLU A 68 -10.83 2.67 -10.06
C GLU A 68 -10.94 4.16 -10.41
N ALA A 69 -9.86 4.92 -10.22
CA ALA A 69 -9.80 6.36 -10.51
C ALA A 69 -9.59 6.74 -11.99
N ARG A 70 -9.47 5.76 -12.91
CA ARG A 70 -9.30 6.01 -14.35
C ARG A 70 -10.63 6.26 -15.04
#